data_AF-A0A0N0LIE9-F1
#
_entry.id   AF-A0A0N0LIE9-F1
#
_cell.length_a   1.000
_cell.length_b   1.000
_cell.length_c   1.000
_cell.angle_alpha   90.00
_cell.angle_beta   90.00
_cell.angle_gamma   90.00
#
_symmetry.space_group_name_H-M   'P 1'
#
loop_
_entity.id
_entity.type
_entity.pdbx_description
1 polymer ?
#
loop_
_entity_poly.entity_id
_entity_poly.type
_entity_poly.pdbx_seq_one_letter_code
_entity_poly.pdbx_strand_id
1 'polypeptide(L)'
;MNGNMHVINAGAFMKTINDVNCSDLKIGFLDSEHFELRFTNVQPPAEYSEPENFPDCCTFHKNILIKMESYFQRFPLCCTTHSKLPSQKWFDKANYSNIPNKTLHTIRSSECQVFSKIEAADWYEDITEYFEYCVYSFGQFPSGYGIALGLDCYLNDLSWFLEDHIERNTLPVEKLRRLVDYLTKYRDKANLAEKSDVNILIGLYNKWLKTFPFEISYFTHLKDLFANNIPLLTGQVSNNRYLGTSSSKIISYNDLLKFLTDMTSTILTSFNALKLADEGKLDNIEVKTIEVANAKRRLELLELNEKIKGGRKQYIKLIKKWLKGETEYLQIIGPILKKSIQNSIFNN
;
A
#
# COMPACT_ATOMS: atom_id res chain seq x y z
N MET A 1 8.28 11.67 -5.59
CA MET A 1 8.82 11.77 -4.22
C MET A 1 10.01 12.73 -4.24
N ASN A 2 9.74 14.03 -4.13
CA ASN A 2 10.79 15.05 -4.16
C ASN A 2 11.42 15.19 -2.77
N GLY A 3 12.69 14.87 -2.62
CA GLY A 3 13.71 15.49 -1.72
C GLY A 3 13.46 15.75 -0.22
N ASN A 4 12.26 15.57 0.33
CA ASN A 4 11.91 16.14 1.64
C ASN A 4 11.94 15.13 2.79
N MET A 5 12.35 13.90 2.51
CA MET A 5 12.53 12.87 3.52
C MET A 5 13.85 13.10 4.23
N HIS A 6 13.78 13.26 5.55
CA HIS A 6 14.96 13.37 6.40
C HIS A 6 15.02 12.14 7.31
N VAL A 7 16.02 11.29 7.07
CA VAL A 7 16.25 10.05 7.82
C VAL A 7 16.80 10.40 9.19
N ILE A 8 16.08 10.01 10.24
CA ILE A 8 16.48 10.26 11.64
C ILE A 8 17.13 9.03 12.29
N ASN A 9 16.94 7.85 11.69
CA ASN A 9 17.62 6.62 12.09
C ASN A 9 18.36 5.98 10.89
N ALA A 10 19.63 6.35 10.72
CA ALA A 10 20.47 5.85 9.64
C ALA A 10 20.67 4.32 9.69
N GLY A 11 20.72 3.72 10.89
CA GLY A 11 20.86 2.28 11.05
C GLY A 11 19.64 1.52 10.50
N ALA A 12 18.44 1.99 10.81
CA ALA A 12 17.21 1.42 10.25
C ALA A 12 17.16 1.58 8.73
N PHE A 13 17.52 2.75 8.22
CA PHE A 13 17.57 3.01 6.78
C PHE A 13 18.56 2.10 6.04
N MET A 14 19.78 1.94 6.57
CA MET A 14 20.77 1.03 6.00
C MET A 14 20.30 -0.43 6.04
N LYS A 15 19.61 -0.84 7.10
CA LYS A 15 18.97 -2.16 7.16
C LYS A 15 17.93 -2.31 6.05
N THR A 16 17.05 -1.33 5.86
CA THR A 16 16.06 -1.34 4.77
C THR A 16 16.72 -1.47 3.39
N ILE A 17 17.81 -0.75 3.13
CA ILE A 17 18.58 -0.88 1.87
C ILE A 17 19.15 -2.28 1.71
N ASN A 18 19.71 -2.85 2.78
CA ASN A 18 20.24 -4.22 2.75
C ASN A 18 19.12 -5.25 2.51
N ASP A 19 17.94 -5.06 3.11
CA ASP A 19 16.78 -5.92 2.87
C ASP A 19 16.34 -5.88 1.40
N VAL A 20 16.37 -4.70 0.75
CA VAL A 20 16.11 -4.59 -0.69
C VAL A 20 17.18 -5.30 -1.53
N ASN A 21 18.45 -5.21 -1.15
CA ASN A 21 19.54 -5.76 -1.95
C ASN A 21 19.74 -7.27 -1.76
N CYS A 22 19.39 -7.80 -0.58
CA CYS A 22 19.74 -9.17 -0.18
C CYS A 22 18.52 -10.11 -0.04
N SER A 23 17.28 -9.61 -0.05
CA SER A 23 16.09 -10.47 0.03
C SER A 23 15.64 -10.98 -1.34
N ASP A 24 15.10 -12.19 -1.38
CA ASP A 24 14.55 -12.80 -2.60
C ASP A 24 13.48 -11.93 -3.27
N LEU A 25 12.72 -11.17 -2.48
CA LEU A 25 11.67 -10.28 -2.97
C LEU A 25 12.16 -8.87 -3.32
N LYS A 26 13.37 -8.50 -2.91
CA LYS A 26 13.91 -7.13 -3.06
C LYS A 26 13.01 -6.03 -2.52
N ILE A 27 12.38 -6.26 -1.38
CA ILE A 27 11.48 -5.31 -0.71
C ILE A 27 12.05 -4.96 0.66
N GLY A 28 12.07 -3.66 0.98
CA GLY A 28 12.46 -3.14 2.28
C GLY A 28 11.35 -2.28 2.87
N PHE A 29 11.25 -2.31 4.20
CA PHE A 29 10.30 -1.51 4.94
C PHE A 29 11.03 -0.51 5.82
N LEU A 30 10.61 0.75 5.74
CA LEU A 30 11.05 1.82 6.63
C LEU A 30 9.80 2.39 7.30
N ASP A 31 9.65 2.16 8.60
CA ASP A 31 8.51 2.71 9.33
C ASP A 31 8.69 4.22 9.54
N SER A 32 7.57 4.91 9.61
CA SER A 32 7.46 6.36 9.87
C SER A 32 8.19 6.84 11.13
N GLU A 33 8.51 5.96 12.09
CA GLU A 33 9.33 6.33 13.26
C GLU A 33 10.80 6.60 12.94
N HIS A 34 11.27 6.25 11.73
CA HIS A 34 12.68 6.36 11.34
C HIS A 34 12.99 7.56 10.42
N PHE A 35 11.98 8.33 10.02
CA PHE A 35 12.14 9.49 9.17
C PHE A 35 11.06 10.54 9.45
N GLU A 36 11.39 11.80 9.15
CA GLU A 36 10.39 12.86 9.00
C GLU A 36 10.21 13.19 7.51
N LEU A 37 9.04 13.71 7.16
CA LEU A 37 8.85 14.42 5.90
C LEU A 37 8.73 15.89 6.24
N ARG A 38 9.64 16.71 5.72
CA ARG A 38 9.57 18.16 5.89
C ARG A 38 8.47 18.73 5.01
N PHE A 39 7.83 19.79 5.49
CA PHE A 39 6.81 20.48 4.71
C PHE A 39 7.43 21.11 3.45
N THR A 40 6.58 21.34 2.47
CA THR A 40 6.89 22.04 1.22
C THR A 40 5.87 23.09 0.91
N ASN A 41 6.28 24.04 0.08
CA ASN A 41 5.33 24.99 -0.49
C ASN A 41 4.47 24.28 -1.54
N VAL A 42 3.19 24.65 -1.54
CA VAL A 42 2.20 24.21 -2.51
C VAL A 42 2.30 25.14 -3.72
N GLN A 43 2.25 24.57 -4.92
CA GLN A 43 2.06 25.36 -6.13
C GLN A 43 0.60 25.83 -6.18
N PRO A 44 0.33 27.14 -6.22
CA PRO A 44 -1.04 27.63 -6.27
C PRO A 44 -1.73 27.23 -7.59
N PRO A 45 -3.07 27.16 -7.63
CA PRO A 45 -3.81 26.94 -8.87
C PRO A 45 -3.47 27.98 -9.94
N ALA A 46 -3.61 27.62 -11.22
CA ALA A 46 -3.30 28.54 -12.32
C ALA A 46 -4.11 29.84 -12.28
N GLU A 47 -5.33 29.76 -11.75
CA GLU A 47 -6.26 30.86 -11.58
C GLU A 47 -5.99 31.71 -10.33
N TYR A 48 -4.96 31.37 -9.54
CA TYR A 48 -4.65 32.09 -8.32
C TYR A 48 -4.10 33.49 -8.60
N SER A 49 -4.77 34.48 -8.00
CA SER A 49 -4.24 35.83 -7.81
C SER A 49 -4.30 36.17 -6.32
N GLU A 50 -3.20 36.68 -5.78
CA GLU A 50 -3.16 37.16 -4.40
C GLU A 50 -4.12 38.36 -4.25
N PRO A 51 -5.04 38.33 -3.27
CA PRO A 51 -5.92 39.46 -3.01
C PRO A 51 -5.14 40.73 -2.63
N GLU A 52 -5.65 41.90 -2.99
CA GLU A 52 -5.10 43.16 -2.47
C GLU A 52 -5.13 43.17 -0.93
N ASN A 53 -4.04 43.64 -0.34
CA ASN A 53 -3.84 43.67 1.12
C ASN A 53 -3.87 42.30 1.82
N PHE A 54 -3.60 41.19 1.14
CA PHE A 54 -3.50 39.88 1.80
C PHE A 54 -2.39 39.88 2.87
N PRO A 55 -2.63 39.39 4.11
CA PRO A 55 -3.82 38.70 4.61
C PRO A 55 -4.89 39.59 5.28
N ASP A 56 -4.68 40.91 5.35
CA ASP A 56 -5.65 41.88 5.87
C ASP A 56 -6.86 42.12 4.94
N CYS A 57 -6.96 41.42 3.82
CA CYS A 57 -8.06 41.51 2.87
C CYS A 57 -9.43 41.16 3.49
N CYS A 58 -9.47 40.30 4.52
CA CYS A 58 -10.70 40.01 5.27
C CYS A 58 -10.40 39.48 6.69
N THR A 59 -11.42 39.49 7.55
CA THR A 59 -11.32 38.99 8.93
C THR A 59 -10.91 37.50 8.99
N PHE A 60 -11.33 36.69 8.02
CA PHE A 60 -11.01 35.26 7.99
C PHE A 60 -9.51 35.01 7.80
N HIS A 61 -8.91 35.54 6.73
CA HIS A 61 -7.47 35.38 6.45
C HIS A 61 -6.58 36.02 7.52
N LYS A 62 -6.97 37.18 8.04
CA LYS A 62 -6.28 37.82 9.16
C LYS A 62 -6.27 36.95 10.41
N ASN A 63 -7.44 36.39 10.77
CA ASN A 63 -7.56 35.54 11.97
C ASN A 63 -6.80 34.22 11.82
N ILE A 64 -6.71 33.64 10.61
CA ILE A 64 -5.88 32.47 10.34
C ILE A 64 -4.42 32.77 10.68
N LEU A 65 -3.87 33.88 10.17
CA LEU A 65 -2.47 34.22 10.43
C LEU A 65 -2.21 34.42 11.92
N ILE A 66 -3.02 35.25 12.59
CA ILE A 66 -2.89 35.52 14.04
C ILE A 66 -2.93 34.23 14.85
N LYS A 67 -3.89 33.35 14.55
CA LYS A 67 -4.04 32.05 15.22
C LYS A 67 -2.81 31.17 15.01
N MET A 68 -2.30 31.12 13.78
CA MET A 68 -1.14 30.32 13.43
C MET A 68 0.16 30.83 14.06
N GLU A 69 0.36 32.14 14.12
CA GLU A 69 1.50 32.75 14.81
C GLU A 69 1.46 32.45 16.31
N SER A 70 0.30 32.59 16.95
CA SER A 70 0.09 32.23 18.36
C SER A 70 0.33 30.73 18.62
N TYR A 71 -0.10 29.87 17.69
CA TYR A 71 0.17 28.44 17.78
C TYR A 71 1.67 28.13 17.63
N PHE A 72 2.36 28.76 16.68
CA PHE A 72 3.80 28.59 16.45
C PHE A 72 4.66 29.10 17.61
N GLN A 73 4.23 30.17 18.30
CA GLN A 73 4.91 30.64 19.52
C GLN A 73 4.94 29.56 20.60
N ARG A 74 3.83 28.83 20.80
CA ARG A 74 3.73 27.74 21.77
C ARG A 74 4.42 26.45 21.32
N PHE A 75 4.52 26.21 20.02
CA PHE A 75 5.25 25.05 19.48
C PHE A 75 6.73 25.08 19.88
N PRO A 76 7.35 23.95 20.29
CA PRO A 76 6.83 22.58 20.35
C PRO A 76 6.13 22.20 21.65
N LEU A 77 5.96 23.11 22.62
CA LEU A 77 5.31 22.83 23.91
C LEU A 77 3.78 22.95 23.87
N CYS A 78 3.18 22.94 22.68
CA CYS A 78 1.75 23.15 22.48
C CYS A 78 0.86 21.96 22.88
N CYS A 79 1.42 20.75 22.95
CA CYS A 79 0.70 19.54 23.37
C CYS A 79 1.68 18.44 23.85
N THR A 80 1.14 17.35 24.40
CA THR A 80 1.92 16.24 24.98
C THR A 80 2.76 15.44 23.97
N THR A 81 2.35 15.43 22.69
CA THR A 81 3.07 14.72 21.63
C THR A 81 4.20 15.58 21.07
N HIS A 82 3.93 16.86 20.75
CA HIS A 82 4.96 17.79 20.28
C HIS A 82 5.98 18.14 21.36
N SER A 83 5.61 18.13 22.66
CA SER A 83 6.55 18.46 23.75
C SER A 83 7.74 17.49 23.87
N LYS A 84 7.69 16.36 23.16
CA LYS A 84 8.81 15.41 23.04
C LYS A 84 9.88 15.88 22.05
N LEU A 85 9.54 16.72 21.08
CA LEU A 85 10.43 17.18 20.00
C LEU A 85 11.73 17.83 20.51
N PRO A 86 11.72 18.73 21.53
CA PRO A 86 12.97 19.35 22.03
C PRO A 86 14.03 18.37 22.50
N SER A 87 13.65 17.16 22.90
CA SER A 87 14.59 16.12 23.35
C SER A 87 15.32 15.42 22.20
N GLN A 88 14.90 15.66 20.95
CA GLN A 88 15.38 14.95 19.78
C GLN A 88 16.51 15.69 19.09
N LYS A 89 17.62 14.99 18.84
CA LYS A 89 18.82 15.58 18.18
C LYS A 89 18.56 16.07 16.75
N TRP A 90 17.56 15.50 16.08
CA TRP A 90 17.21 15.83 14.70
C TRP A 90 16.26 17.02 14.59
N PHE A 91 15.68 17.48 15.71
CA PHE A 91 14.66 18.52 15.71
C PHE A 91 15.29 19.92 15.85
N ASP A 92 14.84 20.84 14.99
CA ASP A 92 15.12 22.27 15.10
C ASP A 92 13.85 23.06 14.79
N LYS A 93 13.40 23.89 15.75
CA LYS A 93 12.21 24.74 15.61
C LYS A 93 12.35 25.72 14.45
N ALA A 94 13.56 26.21 14.16
CA ALA A 94 13.79 27.19 13.10
C ALA A 94 13.37 26.66 11.72
N ASN A 95 13.47 25.35 11.50
CA ASN A 95 13.03 24.69 10.27
C ASN A 95 11.53 24.86 10.00
N TYR A 96 10.72 25.23 11.01
CA TYR A 96 9.26 25.36 10.91
C TYR A 96 8.76 26.81 10.98
N SER A 97 9.67 27.79 10.95
CA SER A 97 9.37 29.23 11.08
C SER A 97 8.35 29.75 10.08
N ASN A 98 8.33 29.21 8.85
CA ASN A 98 7.40 29.65 7.81
C ASN A 98 6.03 28.95 7.82
N ILE A 99 5.76 28.04 8.78
CA ILE A 99 4.50 27.30 8.84
C ILE A 99 3.26 28.22 8.92
N PRO A 100 3.25 29.34 9.68
CA PRO A 100 2.10 30.24 9.70
C PRO A 100 1.71 30.76 8.31
N ASN A 101 2.65 31.38 7.59
CA ASN A 101 2.43 31.86 6.24
C ASN A 101 2.09 30.73 5.27
N LYS A 102 2.84 29.62 5.32
CA LYS A 102 2.56 28.44 4.49
C LYS A 102 1.12 27.95 4.68
N THR A 103 0.64 27.86 5.92
CA THR A 103 -0.73 27.40 6.23
C THR A 103 -1.77 28.34 5.62
N LEU A 104 -1.63 29.65 5.85
CA LEU A 104 -2.49 30.68 5.29
C LEU A 104 -2.55 30.63 3.75
N HIS A 105 -1.40 30.59 3.07
CA HIS A 105 -1.37 30.51 1.60
C HIS A 105 -1.92 29.17 1.09
N THR A 106 -1.74 28.07 1.82
CA THR A 106 -2.30 26.77 1.44
C THR A 106 -3.83 26.81 1.52
N ILE A 107 -4.40 27.40 2.57
CA ILE A 107 -5.87 27.60 2.69
C ILE A 107 -6.38 28.46 1.52
N ARG A 108 -5.75 29.62 1.27
CA ARG A 108 -6.18 30.51 0.19
C ARG A 108 -6.09 29.85 -1.19
N SER A 109 -5.07 29.03 -1.40
CA SER A 109 -4.92 28.27 -2.64
C SER A 109 -6.03 27.21 -2.80
N SER A 110 -6.40 26.52 -1.71
CA SER A 110 -7.53 25.58 -1.70
C SER A 110 -8.87 26.28 -1.93
N GLU A 111 -9.09 27.48 -1.39
CA GLU A 111 -10.28 28.29 -1.71
C GLU A 111 -10.35 28.60 -3.21
N CYS A 112 -9.25 29.06 -3.80
CA CYS A 112 -9.16 29.36 -5.23
C CYS A 112 -9.45 28.11 -6.08
N GLN A 113 -8.95 26.95 -5.66
CA GLN A 113 -9.22 25.68 -6.33
C GLN A 113 -10.72 25.34 -6.30
N VAL A 114 -11.37 25.51 -5.16
CA VAL A 114 -12.82 25.29 -5.04
C VAL A 114 -13.57 26.24 -5.98
N PHE A 115 -13.33 27.55 -5.89
CA PHE A 115 -14.03 28.52 -6.74
C PHE A 115 -13.85 28.27 -8.23
N SER A 116 -12.63 27.91 -8.66
CA SER A 116 -12.32 27.74 -10.08
C SER A 116 -12.82 26.42 -10.67
N LYS A 117 -12.93 25.35 -9.87
CA LYS A 117 -13.25 24.00 -10.37
C LYS A 117 -14.61 23.46 -9.95
N ILE A 118 -15.34 24.08 -9.02
CA ILE A 118 -16.57 23.50 -8.48
C ILE A 118 -17.63 23.17 -9.54
N GLU A 119 -17.64 23.88 -10.68
CA GLU A 119 -18.55 23.62 -11.81
C GLU A 119 -17.97 22.77 -12.95
N ALA A 120 -16.71 22.35 -12.85
CA ALA A 120 -16.11 21.45 -13.84
C ALA A 120 -16.78 20.06 -13.84
N ALA A 121 -16.63 19.33 -14.95
CA ALA A 121 -17.20 17.97 -15.05
C ALA A 121 -16.56 17.01 -14.04
N ASP A 122 -15.24 17.12 -13.84
CA ASP A 122 -14.41 16.35 -12.91
C ASP A 122 -14.11 17.11 -11.61
N TRP A 123 -14.99 18.05 -11.21
CA TRP A 123 -14.78 18.96 -10.08
C TRP A 123 -14.36 18.26 -8.79
N TYR A 124 -14.95 17.09 -8.50
CA TYR A 124 -14.75 16.41 -7.23
C TYR A 124 -13.35 15.82 -7.16
N GLU A 125 -12.95 15.10 -8.19
CA GLU A 125 -11.61 14.53 -8.33
C GLU A 125 -10.56 15.65 -8.34
N ASP A 126 -10.74 16.69 -9.15
CA ASP A 126 -9.78 17.80 -9.24
C ASP A 126 -9.56 18.50 -7.89
N ILE A 127 -10.65 18.91 -7.21
CA ILE A 127 -10.55 19.59 -5.92
C ILE A 127 -9.97 18.67 -4.84
N THR A 128 -10.40 17.40 -4.77
CA THR A 128 -9.93 16.48 -3.73
C THR A 128 -8.49 16.03 -3.94
N GLU A 129 -8.04 15.87 -5.20
CA GLU A 129 -6.63 15.63 -5.53
C GLU A 129 -5.75 16.82 -5.10
N TYR A 130 -6.24 18.05 -5.29
CA TYR A 130 -5.55 19.26 -4.82
C TYR A 130 -5.50 19.33 -3.29
N PHE A 131 -6.60 18.98 -2.60
CA PHE A 131 -6.61 18.91 -1.13
C PHE A 131 -5.62 17.89 -0.61
N GLU A 132 -5.53 16.71 -1.24
CA GLU A 132 -4.54 15.69 -0.89
C GLU A 132 -3.10 16.20 -1.08
N TYR A 133 -2.84 16.91 -2.19
CA TYR A 133 -1.56 17.58 -2.41
C TYR A 133 -1.22 18.60 -1.32
N CYS A 134 -2.18 19.47 -0.97
CA CYS A 134 -2.04 20.43 0.11
C CYS A 134 -1.76 19.74 1.45
N VAL A 135 -2.46 18.66 1.76
CA VAL A 135 -2.21 17.91 2.99
C VAL A 135 -0.81 17.30 2.99
N TYR A 136 -0.42 16.61 1.92
CA TYR A 136 0.90 16.00 1.80
C TYR A 136 2.03 17.04 1.94
N SER A 137 1.80 18.28 1.50
CA SER A 137 2.75 19.38 1.62
C SER A 137 3.06 19.79 3.06
N PHE A 138 2.24 19.45 4.06
CA PHE A 138 2.57 19.73 5.47
C PHE A 138 3.63 18.77 6.04
N GLY A 139 3.94 17.70 5.31
CA GLY A 139 4.90 16.70 5.75
C GLY A 139 4.37 15.83 6.89
N GLN A 140 5.28 15.23 7.64
CA GLN A 140 4.96 14.37 8.78
C GLN A 140 6.10 14.42 9.79
N PHE A 141 5.75 14.44 11.08
CA PHE A 141 6.71 14.05 12.11
C PHE A 141 6.84 12.53 12.18
N PRO A 142 7.92 12.01 12.76
CA PRO A 142 8.01 10.58 13.04
C PRO A 142 6.85 10.11 13.93
N SER A 143 6.52 8.83 13.85
CA SER A 143 5.48 8.25 14.70
C SER A 143 5.72 8.57 16.18
N GLY A 144 4.65 8.95 16.89
CA GLY A 144 4.71 9.28 18.32
C GLY A 144 4.91 10.77 18.67
N TYR A 145 5.15 11.63 17.67
CA TYR A 145 5.35 13.08 17.84
C TYR A 145 4.14 13.94 17.42
N GLY A 146 3.02 13.33 17.04
CA GLY A 146 1.77 14.03 16.74
C GLY A 146 1.63 14.45 15.27
N ILE A 147 0.55 15.17 14.98
CA ILE A 147 0.23 15.64 13.62
C ILE A 147 1.25 16.68 13.13
N ALA A 148 1.45 16.75 11.82
CA ALA A 148 2.29 17.77 11.18
C ALA A 148 1.84 19.20 11.56
N LEU A 149 2.81 20.10 11.73
CA LEU A 149 2.52 21.45 12.20
C LEU A 149 1.68 22.24 11.18
N GLY A 150 0.55 22.78 11.62
CA GLY A 150 -0.37 23.55 10.78
C GLY A 150 -1.38 22.72 9.99
N LEU A 151 -1.23 21.39 9.91
CA LEU A 151 -2.17 20.53 9.19
C LEU A 151 -3.56 20.54 9.82
N ASP A 152 -3.65 20.46 11.15
CA ASP A 152 -4.95 20.52 11.83
C ASP A 152 -5.65 21.87 11.60
N CYS A 153 -4.90 22.97 11.61
CA CYS A 153 -5.44 24.30 11.30
C CYS A 153 -5.93 24.37 9.85
N TYR A 154 -5.14 23.89 8.88
CA TYR A 154 -5.57 23.80 7.49
C TYR A 154 -6.89 23.03 7.33
N LEU A 155 -7.00 21.83 7.92
CA LEU A 155 -8.20 21.02 7.80
C LEU A 155 -9.41 21.70 8.46
N ASN A 156 -9.24 22.30 9.64
CA ASN A 156 -10.32 23.00 10.34
C ASN A 156 -10.78 24.26 9.58
N ASP A 157 -9.84 25.11 9.18
CA ASP A 157 -10.17 26.39 8.55
C ASP A 157 -10.78 26.20 7.15
N LEU A 158 -10.30 25.20 6.40
CA LEU A 158 -10.90 24.85 5.12
C LEU A 158 -12.31 24.28 5.29
N SER A 159 -12.54 23.41 6.28
CA SER A 159 -13.90 22.95 6.61
C SER A 159 -14.83 24.12 6.97
N TRP A 160 -14.37 25.03 7.82
CA TRP A 160 -15.13 26.24 8.20
C TRP A 160 -15.46 27.12 6.99
N PHE A 161 -14.52 27.32 6.07
CA PHE A 161 -14.76 28.03 4.82
C PHE A 161 -15.88 27.36 4.01
N LEU A 162 -15.83 26.04 3.84
CA LEU A 162 -16.85 25.30 3.09
C LEU A 162 -18.22 25.36 3.78
N GLU A 163 -18.24 25.25 5.11
CA GLU A 163 -19.46 25.33 5.93
C GLU A 163 -20.12 26.71 5.85
N ASP A 164 -19.35 27.80 5.93
CA ASP A 164 -19.87 29.17 5.77
C ASP A 164 -20.54 29.35 4.39
N HIS A 165 -19.94 28.81 3.33
CA HIS A 165 -20.54 28.84 1.98
C HIS A 165 -21.81 27.99 1.86
N ILE A 166 -21.91 26.87 2.60
CA ILE A 166 -23.13 26.06 2.71
C ILE A 166 -24.23 26.84 3.42
N GLU A 167 -23.94 27.43 4.59
CA GLU A 167 -24.90 28.18 5.40
C GLU A 167 -25.45 29.40 4.65
N ARG A 168 -24.58 30.11 3.93
CA ARG A 168 -24.95 31.29 3.13
C ARG A 168 -25.53 30.94 1.75
N ASN A 169 -25.52 29.66 1.37
CA ASN A 169 -25.97 29.17 0.06
C ASN A 169 -25.34 29.94 -1.12
N THR A 170 -24.03 30.17 -1.06
CA THR A 170 -23.28 30.97 -2.06
C THR A 170 -22.54 30.11 -3.09
N LEU A 171 -22.45 28.81 -2.86
CA LEU A 171 -21.90 27.79 -3.74
C LEU A 171 -22.80 26.54 -3.71
N PRO A 172 -22.68 25.58 -4.66
CA PRO A 172 -23.53 24.40 -4.69
C PRO A 172 -23.42 23.53 -3.42
N VAL A 173 -24.44 23.61 -2.56
CA VAL A 173 -24.46 22.98 -1.22
C VAL A 173 -24.13 21.49 -1.24
N GLU A 174 -24.72 20.73 -2.17
CA GLU A 174 -24.49 19.28 -2.27
C GLU A 174 -23.03 18.95 -2.65
N LYS A 175 -22.38 19.78 -3.48
CA LYS A 175 -20.97 19.61 -3.81
C LYS A 175 -20.08 19.93 -2.61
N LEU A 176 -20.37 21.00 -1.90
CA LEU A 176 -19.61 21.39 -0.71
C LEU A 176 -19.73 20.38 0.43
N ARG A 177 -20.92 19.83 0.68
CA ARG A 177 -21.10 18.75 1.67
C ARG A 177 -20.21 17.55 1.40
N ARG A 178 -20.06 17.15 0.12
CA ARG A 178 -19.14 16.07 -0.27
C ARG A 178 -17.68 16.40 0.03
N LEU A 179 -17.27 17.67 -0.11
CA LEU A 179 -15.91 18.11 0.22
C LEU A 179 -15.68 18.14 1.74
N VAL A 180 -16.66 18.60 2.53
CA VAL A 180 -16.62 18.54 4.00
C VAL A 180 -16.51 17.09 4.47
N ASP A 181 -17.33 16.19 3.92
CA ASP A 181 -17.25 14.74 4.21
C ASP A 181 -15.88 14.15 3.88
N TYR A 182 -15.26 14.60 2.78
CA TYR A 182 -13.91 14.19 2.39
C TYR A 182 -12.88 14.60 3.45
N LEU A 183 -12.90 15.87 3.89
CA LEU A 183 -11.98 16.38 4.92
C LEU A 183 -12.18 15.69 6.28
N THR A 184 -13.44 15.44 6.67
CA THR A 184 -13.79 14.72 7.90
C THR A 184 -13.24 13.28 7.86
N LYS A 185 -13.48 12.55 6.76
CA LYS A 185 -12.94 11.20 6.59
C LYS A 185 -11.41 11.18 6.63
N TYR A 186 -10.75 12.21 6.09
CA TYR A 186 -9.30 12.32 6.15
C TYR A 186 -8.83 12.42 7.61
N ARG A 187 -9.45 13.30 8.39
CA ARG A 187 -9.17 13.47 9.82
C ARG A 187 -9.40 12.17 10.60
N ASP A 188 -10.52 11.50 10.36
CA ASP A 188 -10.85 10.25 11.06
C ASP A 188 -9.88 9.12 10.69
N LYS A 189 -9.48 9.00 9.43
CA LYS A 189 -8.47 8.02 8.99
C LYS A 189 -7.09 8.30 9.58
N ALA A 190 -6.70 9.57 9.73
CA ALA A 190 -5.46 9.94 10.42
C ALA A 190 -5.45 9.46 11.89
N ASN A 191 -6.63 9.29 12.49
CA ASN A 191 -6.79 8.80 13.86
C ASN A 191 -6.97 7.26 13.94
N LEU A 192 -7.33 6.59 12.84
CA LEU A 192 -7.75 5.18 12.79
C LEU A 192 -6.94 4.32 11.83
N ALA A 193 -5.70 4.68 11.51
CA ALA A 193 -4.86 3.85 10.64
C ALA A 193 -4.55 2.50 11.31
N GLU A 194 -5.48 1.55 11.26
CA GLU A 194 -5.18 0.13 11.25
C GLU A 194 -4.24 -0.05 10.07
N LYS A 195 -2.95 -0.15 10.37
CA LYS A 195 -1.96 -0.61 9.43
C LYS A 195 -2.47 -1.94 8.90
N SER A 196 -3.00 -1.96 7.68
CA SER A 196 -2.95 -3.16 6.85
C SER A 196 -1.47 -3.44 6.70
N ASP A 197 -0.93 -4.23 7.63
CA ASP A 197 0.50 -4.41 7.76
C ASP A 197 0.95 -5.16 6.52
N VAL A 198 1.51 -4.41 5.56
CA VAL A 198 2.00 -4.94 4.29
C VAL A 198 3.00 -6.07 4.58
N ASN A 199 3.72 -6.02 5.71
CA ASN A 199 4.58 -7.12 6.15
C ASN A 199 3.79 -8.41 6.41
N ILE A 200 2.58 -8.34 6.96
CA ILE A 200 1.71 -9.50 7.15
C ILE A 200 1.26 -10.06 5.81
N LEU A 201 0.88 -9.21 4.85
CA LEU A 201 0.46 -9.64 3.51
C LEU A 201 1.61 -10.29 2.73
N ILE A 202 2.78 -9.66 2.72
CA ILE A 202 4.00 -10.23 2.13
C ILE A 202 4.39 -11.52 2.85
N GLY A 203 4.30 -11.55 4.18
CA GLY A 203 4.54 -12.75 4.98
C GLY A 203 3.60 -13.91 4.61
N LEU A 204 2.32 -13.62 4.34
CA LEU A 204 1.36 -14.61 3.86
C LEU A 204 1.75 -15.12 2.46
N TYR A 205 2.05 -14.23 1.52
CA TYR A 205 2.45 -14.58 0.16
C TYR A 205 3.74 -15.41 0.13
N ASN A 206 4.76 -15.01 0.89
CA ASN A 206 6.02 -15.76 1.01
C ASN A 206 5.84 -17.17 1.56
N LYS A 207 4.95 -17.32 2.54
CA LYS A 207 4.63 -18.65 3.06
C LYS A 207 3.99 -19.51 2.00
N TRP A 208 3.08 -18.95 1.19
CA TRP A 208 2.52 -19.66 0.05
C TRP A 208 3.59 -20.05 -0.97
N LEU A 209 4.47 -19.12 -1.38
CA LEU A 209 5.58 -19.40 -2.31
C LEU A 209 6.47 -20.55 -1.84
N LYS A 210 6.81 -20.59 -0.54
CA LYS A 210 7.63 -21.66 0.06
C LYS A 210 6.88 -23.00 0.21
N THR A 211 5.56 -22.95 0.28
CA THR A 211 4.72 -24.15 0.50
C THR A 211 4.32 -24.80 -0.82
N PHE A 212 4.16 -24.02 -1.88
CA PHE A 212 3.77 -24.52 -3.19
C PHE A 212 4.92 -25.33 -3.82
N PRO A 213 4.67 -26.52 -4.39
CA PRO A 213 5.72 -27.46 -4.79
C PRO A 213 6.34 -27.13 -6.15
N PHE A 214 6.94 -25.94 -6.29
CA PHE A 214 7.53 -25.47 -7.56
C PHE A 214 8.68 -26.34 -8.11
N GLU A 215 9.26 -27.20 -7.27
CA GLU A 215 10.32 -28.13 -7.67
C GLU A 215 9.80 -29.34 -8.46
N ILE A 216 8.49 -29.55 -8.52
CA ILE A 216 7.91 -30.50 -9.47
C ILE A 216 8.03 -29.86 -10.85
N SER A 217 8.55 -30.62 -11.81
CA SER A 217 8.82 -30.18 -13.18
C SER A 217 7.62 -29.54 -13.88
N TYR A 218 6.40 -29.88 -13.48
CA TYR A 218 5.15 -29.26 -13.95
C TYR A 218 5.09 -27.76 -13.69
N PHE A 219 5.67 -27.30 -12.58
CA PHE A 219 5.46 -25.96 -12.05
C PHE A 219 6.72 -25.10 -12.10
N THR A 220 7.88 -25.67 -12.43
CA THR A 220 9.17 -24.98 -12.32
C THR A 220 9.20 -23.67 -13.10
N HIS A 221 8.60 -23.64 -14.30
CA HIS A 221 8.49 -22.44 -15.14
C HIS A 221 7.64 -21.31 -14.51
N LEU A 222 6.78 -21.62 -13.53
CA LEU A 222 5.94 -20.65 -12.84
C LEU A 222 6.65 -19.98 -11.66
N LYS A 223 7.73 -20.58 -11.15
CA LYS A 223 8.41 -20.11 -9.93
C LYS A 223 8.85 -18.66 -10.05
N ASP A 224 9.53 -18.33 -11.15
CA ASP A 224 10.05 -16.98 -11.37
C ASP A 224 8.93 -15.96 -11.60
N LEU A 225 7.84 -16.37 -12.25
CA LEU A 225 6.68 -15.51 -12.45
C LEU A 225 6.05 -15.11 -11.11
N PHE A 226 5.87 -16.03 -10.18
CA PHE A 226 5.28 -15.72 -8.87
C PHE A 226 6.29 -15.12 -7.87
N ALA A 227 7.57 -15.43 -7.99
CA ALA A 227 8.60 -14.78 -7.16
C ALA A 227 8.69 -13.27 -7.44
N ASN A 228 8.45 -12.85 -8.68
CA ASN A 228 8.60 -11.45 -9.10
C ASN A 228 7.28 -10.65 -9.14
N ASN A 229 6.11 -11.28 -8.98
CA ASN A 229 4.81 -10.61 -9.11
C ASN A 229 3.92 -10.82 -7.87
N ILE A 230 4.03 -9.92 -6.90
CA ILE A 230 3.22 -9.97 -5.67
C ILE A 230 1.92 -9.18 -5.86
N PRO A 231 0.73 -9.82 -5.77
CA PRO A 231 -0.55 -9.18 -6.02
C PRO A 231 -1.06 -8.47 -4.75
N LEU A 232 -0.35 -7.41 -4.32
CA LEU A 232 -0.71 -6.63 -3.13
C LEU A 232 -1.70 -5.50 -3.40
N LEU A 233 -1.94 -5.16 -4.66
CA LEU A 233 -2.77 -4.03 -5.06
C LEU A 233 -4.09 -4.51 -5.68
N THR A 234 -5.17 -3.82 -5.37
CA THR A 234 -6.52 -4.05 -5.90
C THR A 234 -7.21 -2.75 -6.26
N GLY A 235 -8.26 -2.86 -7.06
CA GLY A 235 -9.06 -1.72 -7.51
C GLY A 235 -8.46 -1.01 -8.73
N GLN A 236 -9.13 0.07 -9.14
CA GLN A 236 -8.61 0.94 -10.17
C GLN A 236 -7.50 1.83 -9.58
N VAL A 237 -6.47 2.04 -10.39
CA VAL A 237 -5.41 3.00 -10.09
C VAL A 237 -6.00 4.41 -10.19
N SER A 238 -5.87 5.19 -9.12
CA SER A 238 -6.17 6.61 -9.11
C SER A 238 -4.88 7.40 -9.33
N ASN A 239 -4.92 8.42 -10.19
CA ASN A 239 -3.78 9.29 -10.44
C ASN A 239 -4.07 10.66 -9.85
N ASN A 240 -3.23 11.15 -8.95
CA ASN A 240 -3.35 12.50 -8.43
C ASN A 240 -2.56 13.46 -9.33
N ARG A 241 -3.27 14.38 -10.02
CA ARG A 241 -2.69 15.30 -11.00
C ARG A 241 -1.67 16.27 -10.42
N TYR A 242 -1.78 16.59 -9.12
CA TYR A 242 -0.91 17.55 -8.44
C TYR A 242 0.30 16.91 -7.77
N LEU A 243 0.14 15.68 -7.26
CA LEU A 243 1.25 14.92 -6.67
C LEU A 243 2.11 14.20 -7.72
N GLY A 244 1.57 13.94 -8.92
CA GLY A 244 2.21 13.10 -9.92
C GLY A 244 2.35 11.66 -9.45
N THR A 245 1.48 11.21 -8.54
CA THR A 245 1.50 9.88 -7.94
C THR A 245 0.26 9.08 -8.30
N SER A 246 0.46 7.80 -8.57
CA SER A 246 -0.61 6.81 -8.70
C SER A 246 -0.82 6.09 -7.37
N SER A 247 -2.07 5.90 -6.96
CA SER A 247 -2.45 5.17 -5.75
C SER A 247 -3.44 4.06 -6.09
N SER A 248 -3.38 2.96 -5.33
CA SER A 248 -4.30 1.83 -5.45
C SER A 248 -4.60 1.29 -4.05
N LYS A 249 -5.73 0.59 -3.90
CA LYS A 249 -6.04 -0.05 -2.63
C LYS A 249 -5.10 -1.23 -2.39
N ILE A 250 -4.68 -1.40 -1.15
CA ILE A 250 -3.95 -2.60 -0.73
C ILE A 250 -4.97 -3.73 -0.54
N ILE A 251 -4.66 -4.92 -1.05
CA ILE A 251 -5.49 -6.11 -0.87
C ILE A 251 -5.68 -6.43 0.62
N SER A 252 -6.89 -6.83 1.02
CA SER A 252 -7.10 -7.27 2.40
C SER A 252 -6.45 -8.64 2.64
N TYR A 253 -6.16 -8.97 3.90
CA TYR A 253 -5.62 -10.29 4.25
C TYR A 253 -6.52 -11.44 3.76
N ASN A 254 -7.83 -11.28 3.92
CA ASN A 254 -8.80 -12.30 3.52
C ASN A 254 -8.89 -12.44 2.00
N ASP A 255 -8.85 -11.32 1.27
CA ASP A 255 -8.87 -11.34 -0.19
C ASP A 255 -7.59 -11.94 -0.76
N LEU A 256 -6.43 -11.63 -0.18
CA LEU A 256 -5.16 -12.25 -0.57
C LEU A 256 -5.19 -13.76 -0.30
N LEU A 257 -5.70 -14.19 0.85
CA LEU A 257 -5.83 -15.61 1.15
C LEU A 257 -6.76 -16.33 0.16
N LYS A 258 -7.89 -15.71 -0.19
CA LYS A 258 -8.83 -16.24 -1.18
C LYS A 258 -8.13 -16.35 -2.54
N PHE A 259 -7.48 -15.28 -2.99
CA PHE A 259 -6.70 -15.25 -4.23
C PHE A 259 -5.67 -16.38 -4.27
N LEU A 260 -4.89 -16.58 -3.21
CA LEU A 260 -3.89 -17.65 -3.14
C LEU A 260 -4.51 -19.04 -3.20
N THR A 261 -5.69 -19.22 -2.61
CA THR A 261 -6.42 -20.49 -2.64
C THR A 261 -6.96 -20.80 -4.04
N ASP A 262 -7.59 -19.81 -4.68
CA ASP A 262 -8.14 -19.92 -6.03
C ASP A 262 -7.01 -20.14 -7.06
N MET A 263 -5.91 -19.41 -6.91
CA MET A 263 -4.70 -19.56 -7.73
C MET A 263 -4.11 -20.97 -7.58
N THR A 264 -3.96 -21.46 -6.34
CA THR A 264 -3.49 -22.83 -6.08
C THR A 264 -4.36 -23.87 -6.78
N SER A 265 -5.69 -23.78 -6.65
CA SER A 265 -6.61 -24.71 -7.33
C SER A 265 -6.44 -24.64 -8.86
N THR A 266 -6.31 -23.44 -9.40
CA THR A 266 -6.18 -23.21 -10.84
C THR A 266 -4.90 -23.84 -11.38
N ILE A 267 -3.75 -23.62 -10.72
CA ILE A 267 -2.47 -24.21 -11.13
C ILE A 267 -2.54 -25.74 -11.05
N LEU A 268 -2.99 -26.30 -9.92
CA LEU A 268 -3.02 -27.75 -9.70
C LEU A 268 -3.97 -28.49 -10.67
N THR A 269 -5.08 -27.87 -11.05
CA THR A 269 -6.00 -28.43 -12.06
C THR A 269 -5.51 -28.21 -13.49
N SER A 270 -4.65 -27.21 -13.72
CA SER A 270 -4.09 -26.91 -15.03
C SER A 270 -2.91 -27.79 -15.40
N PHE A 271 -2.06 -28.16 -14.42
CA PHE A 271 -0.87 -28.97 -14.65
C PHE A 271 -0.92 -30.25 -13.80
N ASN A 272 -1.03 -31.40 -14.45
CA ASN A 272 -1.06 -32.74 -13.84
C ASN A 272 -0.73 -33.83 -14.86
N ALA A 273 -0.39 -35.03 -14.38
CA ALA A 273 0.00 -36.16 -15.21
C ALA A 273 -1.09 -36.60 -16.17
N LEU A 274 -2.36 -36.52 -15.78
CA LEU A 274 -3.47 -36.89 -16.67
C LEU A 274 -3.48 -36.01 -17.92
N LYS A 275 -3.40 -34.69 -17.77
CA LYS A 275 -3.32 -33.76 -18.91
C LYS A 275 -2.08 -34.01 -19.76
N LEU A 276 -0.93 -34.27 -19.15
CA LEU A 276 0.28 -34.61 -19.90
C LEU A 276 0.14 -35.93 -20.65
N ALA A 277 -0.54 -36.93 -20.08
CA ALA A 277 -0.79 -38.20 -20.74
C ALA A 277 -1.74 -38.02 -21.92
N ASP A 278 -2.82 -37.26 -21.75
CA ASP A 278 -3.78 -36.92 -22.81
C ASP A 278 -3.12 -36.18 -23.98
N GLU A 279 -2.10 -35.34 -23.69
CA GLU A 279 -1.31 -34.63 -24.68
C GLU A 279 -0.13 -35.45 -25.25
N GLY A 280 0.09 -36.68 -24.79
CA GLY A 280 1.22 -37.52 -25.19
C GLY A 280 2.60 -36.99 -24.73
N LYS A 281 2.62 -36.12 -23.73
CA LYS A 281 3.81 -35.45 -23.18
C LYS A 281 4.24 -36.01 -21.82
N LEU A 282 3.56 -37.04 -21.31
CA LEU A 282 3.95 -37.68 -20.05
C LEU A 282 5.18 -38.57 -20.27
N ASP A 283 6.34 -38.02 -19.93
CA ASP A 283 7.64 -38.67 -20.01
C ASP A 283 8.24 -38.94 -18.61
N ASN A 284 9.31 -39.75 -18.57
CA ASN A 284 10.16 -39.96 -17.38
C ASN A 284 9.36 -40.20 -16.07
N ILE A 285 8.42 -41.14 -16.10
CA ILE A 285 7.43 -41.37 -15.03
C ILE A 285 8.09 -41.63 -13.66
N GLU A 286 9.24 -42.31 -13.64
CA GLU A 286 10.02 -42.54 -12.42
C GLU A 286 10.47 -41.23 -11.78
N VAL A 287 10.98 -40.29 -12.60
CA VAL A 287 11.41 -38.96 -12.14
C VAL A 287 10.21 -38.19 -11.60
N LYS A 288 9.09 -38.18 -12.34
CA LYS A 288 7.83 -37.55 -11.90
C LYS A 288 7.34 -38.11 -10.56
N THR A 289 7.41 -39.42 -10.40
CA THR A 289 7.01 -40.11 -9.16
C THR A 289 7.90 -39.69 -7.98
N ILE A 290 9.21 -39.59 -8.19
CA ILE A 290 10.16 -39.12 -7.17
C ILE A 290 9.91 -37.66 -6.82
N GLU A 291 9.68 -36.79 -7.80
CA GLU A 291 9.36 -35.37 -7.58
C GLU A 291 8.13 -35.19 -6.69
N VAL A 292 7.03 -35.89 -7.02
CA VAL A 292 5.78 -35.85 -6.25
C VAL A 292 5.97 -36.41 -4.83
N ALA A 293 6.69 -37.52 -4.68
CA ALA A 293 6.98 -38.12 -3.37
C ALA A 293 7.81 -37.18 -2.49
N ASN A 294 8.85 -36.56 -3.07
CA ASN A 294 9.70 -35.59 -2.37
C ASN A 294 8.92 -34.34 -1.97
N ALA A 295 8.08 -33.80 -2.87
CA ALA A 295 7.22 -32.66 -2.58
C ALA A 295 6.24 -32.95 -1.43
N LYS A 296 5.62 -34.14 -1.43
CA LYS A 296 4.77 -34.61 -0.32
C LYS A 296 5.54 -34.65 0.99
N ARG A 297 6.75 -35.22 1.00
CA ARG A 297 7.56 -35.30 2.21
C ARG A 297 7.98 -33.92 2.72
N ARG A 298 8.36 -33.00 1.83
CA ARG A 298 8.68 -31.61 2.21
C ARG A 298 7.50 -30.93 2.87
N LEU A 299 6.30 -31.10 2.30
CA LEU A 299 5.09 -30.53 2.87
C LEU A 299 4.81 -31.08 4.27
N GLU A 300 4.89 -32.40 4.47
CA GLU A 300 4.73 -33.01 5.80
C GLU A 300 5.73 -32.47 6.83
N LEU A 301 7.00 -32.31 6.44
CA LEU A 301 8.04 -31.75 7.31
C LEU A 301 7.77 -30.28 7.66
N LEU A 302 7.27 -29.48 6.72
CA LEU A 302 6.88 -28.10 6.96
C LEU A 302 5.76 -28.01 8.02
N GLU A 303 4.78 -28.91 7.98
CA GLU A 303 3.68 -28.92 8.95
C GLU A 303 4.10 -29.37 10.35
N LEU A 304 5.12 -30.22 10.45
CA LEU A 304 5.69 -30.61 11.74
C LEU A 304 6.46 -29.45 12.39
N ASN A 305 7.16 -28.66 11.58
CA ASN A 305 7.98 -27.54 12.04
C ASN A 305 7.17 -26.25 12.28
N GLU A 306 6.03 -26.07 11.59
CA GLU A 306 5.20 -24.89 11.72
C GLU A 306 3.81 -25.16 12.30
N LYS A 307 3.41 -24.38 13.32
CA LYS A 307 1.99 -24.28 13.69
C LYS A 307 1.21 -23.59 12.57
N ILE A 308 0.57 -24.36 11.69
CA ILE A 308 -0.31 -23.83 10.64
C ILE A 308 -1.56 -23.20 11.27
N LYS A 309 -1.60 -21.87 11.27
CA LYS A 309 -2.73 -21.08 11.79
C LYS A 309 -3.72 -20.71 10.68
N GLY A 310 -5.01 -20.73 11.04
CA GLY A 310 -6.09 -20.07 10.31
C GLY A 310 -6.30 -20.54 8.87
N GLY A 311 -6.69 -19.59 8.01
CA GLY A 311 -7.10 -19.86 6.63
C GLY A 311 -6.02 -20.39 5.67
N ARG A 312 -4.73 -20.36 6.05
CA ARG A 312 -3.63 -21.04 5.32
C ARG A 312 -3.88 -22.54 5.12
N LYS A 313 -4.69 -23.14 5.98
CA LYS A 313 -5.11 -24.55 5.85
C LYS A 313 -5.81 -24.85 4.53
N GLN A 314 -6.42 -23.86 3.86
CA GLN A 314 -7.21 -24.10 2.65
C GLN A 314 -6.33 -24.50 1.45
N TYR A 315 -5.37 -23.65 1.05
CA TYR A 315 -4.48 -23.99 -0.07
C TYR A 315 -3.57 -25.19 0.25
N ILE A 316 -3.15 -25.38 1.52
CA ILE A 316 -2.36 -26.55 1.93
C ILE A 316 -3.17 -27.84 1.74
N LYS A 317 -4.46 -27.84 2.10
CA LYS A 317 -5.34 -29.00 1.86
C LYS A 317 -5.47 -29.32 0.37
N LEU A 318 -5.53 -28.31 -0.49
CA LEU A 318 -5.57 -28.50 -1.95
C LEU A 318 -4.28 -29.16 -2.45
N ILE A 319 -3.12 -28.64 -2.05
CA ILE A 319 -1.81 -29.20 -2.42
C ILE A 319 -1.70 -30.67 -1.97
N LYS A 320 -2.08 -30.97 -0.71
CA LYS A 320 -2.08 -32.35 -0.20
C LYS A 320 -2.97 -33.28 -1.00
N LYS A 321 -4.20 -32.83 -1.28
CA LYS A 321 -5.17 -33.62 -2.04
C LYS A 321 -4.63 -33.92 -3.43
N TRP A 322 -4.04 -32.91 -4.08
CA TRP A 322 -3.42 -33.06 -5.39
C TRP A 322 -2.24 -34.01 -5.36
N LEU A 323 -1.26 -33.84 -4.45
CA LEU A 323 -0.09 -34.72 -4.33
C LEU A 323 -0.48 -36.18 -4.10
N LYS A 324 -1.52 -36.41 -3.31
CA LYS A 324 -2.07 -37.76 -3.10
C LYS A 324 -2.62 -38.35 -4.41
N GLY A 325 -3.50 -37.62 -5.09
CA GLY A 325 -4.09 -38.08 -6.34
C GLY A 325 -3.04 -38.30 -7.44
N GLU A 326 -2.05 -37.41 -7.52
CA GLU A 326 -0.96 -37.50 -8.49
C GLU A 326 -0.08 -38.74 -8.22
N THR A 327 0.19 -39.04 -6.94
CA THR A 327 0.91 -40.27 -6.56
C THR A 327 0.14 -41.51 -6.99
N GLU A 328 -1.16 -41.57 -6.69
CA GLU A 328 -2.02 -42.71 -7.02
C GLU A 328 -2.11 -42.92 -8.54
N TYR A 329 -2.28 -41.85 -9.31
CA TYR A 329 -2.36 -41.91 -10.77
C TYR A 329 -1.05 -42.40 -11.40
N LEU A 330 0.10 -41.83 -11.01
CA LEU A 330 1.41 -42.23 -11.54
C LEU A 330 1.76 -43.68 -11.21
N GLN A 331 1.36 -44.18 -10.03
CA GLN A 331 1.53 -45.58 -9.64
C GLN A 331 0.71 -46.54 -10.51
N ILE A 332 -0.49 -46.13 -10.93
CA ILE A 332 -1.38 -46.93 -11.79
C ILE A 332 -0.86 -46.92 -13.24
N ILE A 333 -0.55 -45.74 -13.77
CA ILE A 333 -0.24 -45.56 -15.19
C ILE A 333 1.22 -45.90 -15.53
N GLY A 334 2.15 -45.71 -14.60
CA GLY A 334 3.57 -45.98 -14.81
C GLY A 334 3.88 -47.38 -15.34
N PRO A 335 3.38 -48.46 -14.70
CA PRO A 335 3.58 -49.83 -15.20
C PRO A 335 2.97 -50.08 -16.58
N ILE A 336 1.84 -49.42 -16.90
CA ILE A 336 1.11 -49.59 -18.15
C ILE A 336 1.89 -48.94 -19.30
N LEU A 337 2.34 -47.69 -19.12
CA LEU A 337 3.10 -46.96 -20.13
C LEU A 337 4.45 -47.61 -20.42
N LYS A 338 5.18 -48.08 -19.40
CA LYS A 338 6.45 -48.81 -19.61
C LYS A 338 6.28 -50.06 -20.48
N LYS A 339 5.22 -50.84 -20.24
CA LYS A 339 4.90 -52.02 -21.05
C LYS A 339 4.55 -51.64 -22.49
N SER A 340 3.79 -50.56 -22.69
CA SER A 340 3.43 -50.09 -24.03
C SER A 340 4.64 -49.62 -24.85
N ILE A 341 5.58 -48.92 -24.22
CA ILE A 341 6.82 -48.44 -24.86
C ILE A 341 7.73 -49.62 -25.20
N GLN A 342 7.92 -50.57 -24.28
CA GLN A 342 8.69 -51.78 -24.55
C GLN A 342 8.10 -52.57 -25.73
N ASN A 343 6.78 -52.77 -25.77
CA ASN A 343 6.13 -53.47 -26.88
C ASN A 343 6.21 -52.73 -28.22
N SER A 344 6.31 -51.40 -28.23
CA SER A 344 6.51 -50.62 -29.46
C SER A 344 7.94 -50.70 -30.01
N ILE A 345 8.94 -50.94 -29.14
CA ILE A 345 10.35 -51.09 -29.52
C ILE A 345 10.63 -52.49 -30.10
N PHE A 346 9.87 -53.52 -29.69
CA PHE A 346 10.01 -54.88 -30.22
C PHE A 346 9.20 -55.17 -31.50
N ASN A 347 8.32 -54.25 -31.90
CA ASN A 347 7.47 -54.38 -33.10
C ASN A 347 7.91 -53.47 -34.28
N ASN A 348 9.03 -52.74 -34.12
CA ASN A 348 9.78 -52.07 -35.18
C ASN A 348 11.16 -52.72 -35.28
#